data_AF-A0A918DQ61-F1
#
_entry.id   AF-A0A918DQ61-F1
#
_cell.length_a   1.000
_cell.length_b   1.000
_cell.length_c   1.000
_cell.angle_alpha   90.00
_cell.angle_beta   90.00
_cell.angle_gamma   90.00
#
_symmetry.space_group_name_H-M   'P 1'
#
loop_
_entity.id
_entity.type
_entity.pdbx_description
1 polymer ?
#
loop_
_entity_poly.entity_id
_entity_poly.type
_entity_poly.pdbx_seq_one_letter_code
_entity_poly.pdbx_strand_id
1 'polypeptide(L)'
;MAPWFVILGVVVALVWDAPFWLRFTISKPSMEAFARTVTAEAPRDFSCRWVGLYRICDDFPYSGLRNPAYVPGSVCLIGEEWAIHSNTNFVLLPTGEPEETADDTYRHLTGSWYGWHGWDQW
;
A
#
# COMPACT_ATOMS: atom_id res chain seq x y z
N MET A 1 36.00 7.95 -16.39
CA MET A 1 35.88 7.66 -14.95
C MET A 1 34.69 8.42 -14.39
N ALA A 2 33.50 7.82 -14.43
CA ALA A 2 32.25 8.39 -13.92
C ALA A 2 31.11 7.37 -13.68
N PRO A 3 31.15 6.08 -14.10
CA PRO A 3 29.97 5.23 -13.95
C PRO A 3 29.79 4.70 -12.52
N TRP A 4 30.86 4.62 -11.72
CA TRP A 4 30.80 4.01 -10.40
C TRP A 4 29.93 4.81 -9.42
N PHE A 5 30.00 6.14 -9.44
CA PHE A 5 29.18 6.99 -8.56
C PHE A 5 27.69 6.88 -8.88
N VAL A 6 27.35 6.74 -10.16
CA VAL A 6 25.97 6.51 -10.60
C VAL A 6 25.50 5.14 -10.13
N ILE A 7 26.31 4.09 -10.33
CA ILE A 7 26.00 2.73 -9.87
C ILE A 7 25.82 2.71 -8.34
N LEU A 8 26.74 3.31 -7.59
CA LEU A 8 26.63 3.34 -6.13
C LEU A 8 25.41 4.15 -5.68
N GLY A 9 25.13 5.29 -6.33
CA GLY A 9 23.92 6.08 -6.08
C GLY A 9 22.64 5.27 -6.31
N VAL A 10 22.58 4.50 -7.39
CA VAL A 10 21.44 3.62 -7.70
C VAL A 10 21.32 2.49 -6.68
N VAL A 11 22.43 1.82 -6.34
CA VAL A 11 22.44 0.74 -5.32
C VAL A 11 21.97 1.26 -3.98
N VAL A 12 22.47 2.41 -3.53
CA VAL A 12 22.05 3.05 -2.27
C VAL A 12 20.57 3.41 -2.30
N ALA A 13 20.07 3.96 -3.41
CA ALA A 13 18.66 4.30 -3.56
C ALA A 13 17.74 3.06 -3.54
N LEU A 14 18.19 1.95 -4.13
CA LEU A 14 17.46 0.67 -4.10
C LEU A 14 17.46 0.05 -2.71
N VAL A 15 18.59 0.07 -2.00
CA VAL A 15 18.69 -0.48 -0.62
C VAL A 15 17.76 0.24 0.35
N TRP A 16 17.54 1.54 0.16
CA TRP A 16 16.65 2.34 1.01
C TRP A 16 15.20 2.38 0.55
N ASP A 17 14.82 1.66 -0.51
CA ASP A 17 13.49 1.77 -1.13
C ASP A 17 13.08 3.22 -1.44
N ALA A 18 14.06 4.09 -1.74
CA ALA A 18 13.80 5.51 -1.98
C ALA A 18 12.78 5.76 -3.10
N PRO A 19 12.76 4.98 -4.20
CA PRO A 19 11.72 5.09 -5.22
C PRO A 19 10.31 4.82 -4.68
N PHE A 20 10.15 3.84 -3.79
CA PHE A 20 8.85 3.51 -3.17
C PHE A 20 8.39 4.65 -2.27
N TRP A 21 9.25 5.13 -1.37
CA TRP A 21 8.90 6.22 -0.44
C TRP A 21 8.53 7.50 -1.16
N LEU A 22 9.24 7.82 -2.23
CA LEU A 22 8.94 8.98 -3.07
C LEU A 22 7.57 8.84 -3.73
N ARG A 23 7.29 7.69 -4.36
CA ARG A 23 6.00 7.40 -5.00
C ARG A 23 4.85 7.46 -4.00
N PHE A 24 5.03 6.85 -2.83
CA PHE A 24 4.05 6.86 -1.76
C PHE A 24 3.77 8.26 -1.25
N THR A 25 4.82 9.04 -0.98
CA THR A 25 4.67 10.41 -0.46
C THR A 25 3.92 11.30 -1.44
N ILE A 26 4.20 11.18 -2.74
CA ILE A 26 3.50 11.92 -3.80
C ILE A 26 2.03 11.46 -3.92
N SER A 27 1.77 10.16 -3.76
CA SER A 27 0.44 9.57 -3.96
C SER A 27 -0.45 9.61 -2.72
N LYS A 28 0.12 9.81 -1.53
CA LYS A 28 -0.57 9.83 -0.24
C LYS A 28 -1.86 10.67 -0.22
N PRO A 29 -1.89 11.95 -0.66
CA PRO A 29 -3.11 12.75 -0.61
C PRO A 29 -4.23 12.18 -1.51
N SER A 30 -3.89 11.65 -2.70
CA SER A 30 -4.88 11.00 -3.57
C SER A 30 -5.39 9.68 -2.97
N MET A 31 -4.50 8.91 -2.33
CA MET A 31 -4.87 7.66 -1.66
C MET A 31 -5.76 7.92 -0.44
N GLU A 32 -5.52 8.99 0.33
CA GLU A 32 -6.38 9.38 1.44
C GLU A 32 -7.76 9.84 0.97
N ALA A 33 -7.83 10.60 -0.12
CA ALA A 33 -9.12 10.99 -0.72
C ALA A 33 -9.91 9.75 -1.18
N PHE A 34 -9.23 8.81 -1.86
CA PHE A 34 -9.83 7.56 -2.32
C PHE A 34 -10.28 6.66 -1.16
N ALA A 35 -9.45 6.53 -0.12
CA ALA A 35 -9.80 5.74 1.06
C ALA A 35 -11.09 6.23 1.73
N ARG A 36 -11.29 7.55 1.80
CA ARG A 36 -12.52 8.13 2.35
C ARG A 36 -13.76 7.78 1.53
N THR A 37 -13.66 7.72 0.20
CA THR A 37 -14.80 7.35 -0.65
C THR A 37 -15.17 5.88 -0.46
N VAL A 38 -14.18 4.98 -0.41
CA VAL A 38 -14.41 3.54 -0.17
C VAL A 38 -15.09 3.30 1.19
N THR A 39 -14.69 4.05 2.22
CA THR A 39 -15.30 3.92 3.55
C THR A 39 -16.71 4.50 3.64
N ALA A 40 -17.11 5.34 2.68
CA ALA A 40 -18.39 6.05 2.69
C ALA A 40 -19.45 5.45 1.73
N GLU A 41 -19.05 4.69 0.70
CA GLU A 41 -19.92 4.21 -0.37
C GLU A 41 -19.73 2.70 -0.66
N ALA A 42 -20.79 1.91 -0.40
CA ALA A 42 -21.33 0.79 -1.21
C ALA A 42 -20.35 -0.28 -1.81
N PRO A 43 -20.81 -1.29 -2.59
CA PRO A 43 -20.17 -2.61 -2.71
C PRO A 43 -18.78 -2.61 -3.35
N ARG A 44 -17.96 -3.59 -2.93
CA ARG A 44 -16.59 -3.86 -3.43
C ARG A 44 -16.50 -3.70 -4.94
N ASP A 45 -15.63 -2.80 -5.39
CA ASP A 45 -15.42 -2.47 -6.79
C ASP A 45 -14.10 -3.05 -7.26
N PHE A 46 -14.15 -4.00 -8.20
CA PHE A 46 -12.99 -4.68 -8.75
C PHE A 46 -12.39 -3.96 -9.98
N SER A 47 -12.79 -2.71 -10.23
CA SER A 47 -12.26 -1.94 -11.37
C SER A 47 -10.89 -1.32 -11.06
N CYS A 48 -9.93 -1.58 -11.94
CA CYS A 48 -8.62 -0.96 -11.86
C CYS A 48 -8.67 0.54 -12.15
N ARG A 49 -8.16 1.35 -11.22
CA ARG A 49 -8.05 2.80 -11.37
C ARG A 49 -6.72 3.31 -10.85
N TRP A 50 -6.26 4.42 -11.42
CA TRP A 50 -5.06 5.09 -10.93
C TRP A 50 -5.39 5.98 -9.74
N VAL A 51 -4.68 5.77 -8.63
CA VAL A 51 -4.76 6.55 -7.40
C VAL A 51 -3.36 7.10 -7.12
N GLY A 52 -3.11 8.31 -7.61
CA GLY A 52 -1.75 8.87 -7.65
C GLY A 52 -0.87 8.10 -8.64
N LEU A 53 0.26 7.57 -8.16
CA LEU A 53 1.21 6.78 -8.94
C LEU A 53 0.99 5.27 -8.85
N TYR A 54 -0.05 4.82 -8.16
CA TYR A 54 -0.41 3.41 -8.02
C TYR A 54 -1.68 3.09 -8.79
N ARG A 55 -1.72 1.91 -9.41
CA ARG A 55 -2.92 1.37 -10.05
C ARG A 55 -3.57 0.41 -9.05
N ILE A 56 -4.72 0.79 -8.51
CA ILE A 56 -5.47 0.03 -7.52
C ILE A 56 -6.59 -0.73 -8.22
N CYS A 57 -6.67 -2.05 -8.00
CA CYS A 57 -7.62 -2.94 -8.67
C CYS A 57 -8.64 -3.59 -7.75
N ASP A 58 -8.42 -3.50 -6.44
CA ASP A 58 -9.38 -3.97 -5.46
C ASP A 58 -9.25 -3.13 -4.19
N ASP A 59 -10.38 -2.91 -3.54
CA ASP A 59 -10.48 -2.15 -2.31
C ASP A 59 -11.55 -2.73 -1.40
N PHE A 60 -11.24 -2.84 -0.11
CA PHE A 60 -12.17 -3.40 0.87
C PHE A 60 -11.83 -2.92 2.28
N PRO A 61 -12.80 -2.89 3.21
CA PRO A 61 -12.51 -2.58 4.61
C PRO A 61 -11.53 -3.54 5.27
N TYR A 62 -10.70 -3.03 6.17
CA TYR A 62 -9.82 -3.89 6.97
C TYR A 62 -10.63 -4.74 7.96
N SER A 63 -10.26 -6.02 8.06
CA SER A 63 -10.77 -6.98 9.04
C SER A 63 -9.60 -7.85 9.52
N GLY A 64 -9.31 -7.85 10.83
CA GLY A 64 -8.28 -8.70 11.41
C GLY A 64 -8.76 -10.14 11.58
N LEU A 65 -7.82 -11.09 11.74
CA LEU A 65 -8.14 -12.51 11.88
C LEU A 65 -8.60 -12.84 13.32
N ARG A 66 -7.90 -12.32 14.34
CA ARG A 66 -8.25 -12.43 15.77
C ARG A 66 -9.34 -11.46 16.17
N ASN A 67 -9.38 -10.29 15.53
CA ASN A 67 -10.40 -9.28 15.79
C ASN A 67 -11.09 -8.88 14.47
N PRO A 68 -12.11 -9.65 14.04
CA PRO A 68 -12.82 -9.40 12.79
C PRO A 68 -13.75 -8.18 12.86
N ALA A 69 -13.72 -7.42 13.96
CA ALA A 69 -14.49 -6.20 14.09
C ALA A 69 -14.04 -5.18 13.02
N TYR A 70 -15.00 -4.70 12.25
CA TYR A 70 -14.80 -3.61 11.32
C TYR A 70 -14.22 -2.38 12.04
N VAL A 71 -13.13 -1.84 11.49
CA VAL A 71 -12.53 -0.59 11.98
C VAL A 71 -13.05 0.55 11.11
N PRO A 72 -13.86 1.48 11.65
CA PRO A 72 -14.40 2.60 10.87
C PRO A 72 -13.32 3.44 10.21
N GLY A 73 -13.50 3.73 8.92
CA GLY A 73 -12.53 4.52 8.15
C GLY A 73 -11.28 3.74 7.71
N SER A 74 -11.22 2.43 7.94
CA SER A 74 -10.15 1.58 7.44
C SER A 74 -10.39 1.12 6.00
N VAL A 75 -9.30 0.92 5.26
CA VAL A 75 -9.36 0.34 3.91
C VAL A 75 -8.06 -0.39 3.58
N CYS A 76 -8.19 -1.52 2.91
CA CYS A 76 -7.16 -2.24 2.20
C CYS A 76 -7.24 -1.89 0.72
N LEU A 77 -6.10 -1.56 0.11
CA LEU A 77 -5.97 -1.23 -1.31
C LEU A 77 -5.00 -2.23 -1.95
N ILE A 78 -5.46 -2.94 -2.98
CA ILE A 78 -4.65 -3.88 -3.74
C ILE A 78 -4.13 -3.20 -5.01
N GLY A 79 -2.81 -3.10 -5.11
CA GLY A 79 -2.13 -2.49 -6.25
C GLY A 79 -1.73 -3.52 -7.31
N GLU A 80 -1.86 -3.17 -8.59
CA GLU A 80 -1.35 -3.96 -9.72
C GLU A 80 -0.23 -3.15 -10.42
N GLU A 81 1.02 -3.62 -10.35
CA GLU A 81 2.16 -2.97 -11.02
C GLU A 81 2.72 -3.79 -12.21
N TRP A 82 3.10 -3.09 -13.28
CA TRP A 82 3.45 -3.66 -14.60
C TRP A 82 4.91 -4.10 -14.76
N ALA A 83 5.81 -3.62 -13.90
CA ALA A 83 7.26 -3.78 -14.12
C ALA A 83 7.92 -4.82 -13.19
N ILE A 84 7.29 -5.12 -12.06
CA ILE A 84 7.67 -6.13 -11.08
C ILE A 84 6.33 -6.51 -10.43
N HIS A 85 5.98 -7.80 -10.31
CA HIS A 85 4.86 -8.23 -9.45
C HIS A 85 5.20 -7.80 -8.02
N SER A 86 4.88 -6.56 -7.73
CA SER A 86 5.29 -5.83 -6.54
C SER A 86 4.03 -5.74 -5.73
N ASN A 87 4.03 -6.52 -4.66
CA ASN A 87 3.28 -6.43 -3.41
C ASN A 87 3.16 -4.98 -2.92
N THR A 88 2.41 -4.16 -3.64
CA THR A 88 2.28 -2.72 -3.43
C THR A 88 0.89 -2.47 -2.90
N ASN A 89 0.54 -3.24 -1.88
CA ASN A 89 -0.75 -3.15 -1.21
C ASN A 89 -0.60 -2.20 -0.03
N PHE A 90 -1.70 -1.53 0.29
CA PHE A 90 -1.72 -0.55 1.35
C PHE A 90 -2.88 -0.79 2.28
N VAL A 91 -2.65 -0.56 3.57
CA VAL A 91 -3.71 -0.52 4.57
C VAL A 91 -3.70 0.85 5.21
N LEU A 92 -4.85 1.53 5.16
CA LEU A 92 -5.15 2.65 6.03
C LEU A 92 -5.88 2.09 7.26
N LEU A 93 -5.28 2.26 8.43
CA LEU A 93 -5.87 1.85 9.70
C LEU A 93 -5.85 3.02 10.69
N PRO A 94 -6.98 3.74 10.87
CA PRO A 94 -7.04 4.94 11.71
C PRO A 94 -6.71 4.68 13.18
N THR A 95 -7.00 3.48 13.68
CA THR A 95 -6.79 3.09 15.07
C THR A 95 -6.20 1.70 15.17
N GLY A 96 -5.18 1.54 16.01
CA GLY A 96 -4.51 0.26 16.22
C GLY A 96 -3.44 -0.04 15.16
N GLU A 97 -3.02 -1.29 15.13
CA GLU A 97 -2.03 -1.82 14.19
C GLU A 97 -2.65 -3.04 13.49
N PRO A 98 -2.32 -3.27 12.20
CA PRO A 98 -2.79 -4.46 11.51
C PRO A 98 -2.20 -5.71 12.15
N GLU A 99 -3.02 -6.74 12.27
CA GLU A 99 -2.59 -8.05 12.75
C GLU A 99 -1.71 -8.74 11.69
N GLU A 100 -0.46 -9.03 12.05
CA GLU A 100 0.39 -9.92 11.27
C GLU A 100 -0.09 -11.37 11.37
N THR A 101 -0.15 -12.05 10.23
CA THR A 101 -0.50 -13.46 10.13
C THR A 101 0.67 -14.24 9.54
N ALA A 102 0.53 -15.57 9.39
CA ALA A 102 1.53 -16.35 8.64
C ALA A 102 1.58 -15.95 7.15
N ASP A 103 0.49 -15.35 6.66
CA ASP A 103 0.28 -15.02 5.26
C ASP A 103 0.43 -13.51 4.99
N ASP A 104 0.32 -12.66 6.00
CA ASP A 104 0.32 -11.20 5.87
C ASP A 104 1.40 -10.55 6.71
N THR A 105 2.26 -9.76 6.06
CA THR A 105 3.26 -8.90 6.72
C THR A 105 2.94 -7.44 6.46
N TYR A 106 3.11 -6.60 7.49
CA TYR A 106 2.82 -5.18 7.41
C TYR A 106 4.06 -4.35 7.73
N ARG A 107 4.31 -3.32 6.91
CA ARG A 107 5.36 -2.33 7.17
C ARG A 107 4.72 -0.98 7.43
N HIS A 108 4.90 -0.42 8.62
CA HIS A 108 4.46 0.95 8.89
C HIS A 108 5.16 1.93 7.94
N LEU A 109 4.36 2.83 7.36
CA LEU A 109 4.85 3.89 6.48
C LEU A 109 4.76 5.23 7.22
N THR A 110 3.57 5.80 7.34
CA THR A 110 3.41 7.12 7.98
C THR A 110 1.98 7.34 8.43
N GLY A 111 1.81 7.92 9.61
CA GLY A 111 0.49 8.10 10.22
C GLY A 111 -0.21 6.74 10.32
N SER A 112 -1.41 6.66 9.75
CA SER A 112 -2.26 5.46 9.73
C SER A 112 -2.00 4.53 8.54
N TRP A 113 -0.96 4.78 7.73
CA TRP A 113 -0.67 3.98 6.54
C TRP A 113 0.38 2.90 6.79
N TYR A 114 0.08 1.71 6.29
CA TYR A 114 0.95 0.55 6.26
C TYR A 114 1.06 0.05 4.82
N GLY A 115 2.25 -0.39 4.42
CA GLY A 115 2.42 -1.29 3.28
C GLY A 115 2.09 -2.70 3.72
N TRP A 116 1.45 -3.47 2.86
CA TRP A 116 1.03 -4.83 3.13
C TRP A 116 1.54 -5.77 2.04
N HIS A 117 1.99 -6.93 2.46
CA HIS A 117 2.42 -8.03 1.62
C HIS A 117 1.66 -9.29 2.05
N GLY A 118 0.88 -9.89 1.14
CA GLY A 118 0.14 -11.14 1.36
C GLY A 118 0.86 -12.38 0.79
N TRP A 119 0.35 -13.58 1.08
CA TRP A 119 0.98 -14.86 0.73
C TRP A 119 1.03 -15.16 -0.77
N ASP A 120 0.06 -14.68 -1.55
CA ASP A 120 -0.11 -15.06 -2.95
C ASP A 120 0.63 -14.17 -3.96
N GLN A 121 1.25 -13.06 -3.53
CA GLN A 121 2.03 -12.15 -4.39
C GLN A 121 1.38 -11.75 -5.73
N TRP A 122 0.05 -11.64 -5.79
CA TRP A 122 -0.63 -11.07 -6.96
C TRP A 122 -0.35 -9.57 -7.05
#